data_AF-A0A7Y4TND2-F1
#
_entry.id   AF-A0A7Y4TND2-F1
#
_cell.length_a   1.000
_cell.length_b   1.000
_cell.length_c   1.000
_cell.angle_alpha   90.00
_cell.angle_beta   90.00
_cell.angle_gamma   90.00
#
_symmetry.space_group_name_H-M   'P 1'
#
loop_
_entity.id
_entity.type
_entity.pdbx_description
1 polymer ?
#
loop_
_entity_poly.entity_id
_entity_poly.type
_entity_poly.pdbx_seq_one_letter_code
_entity_poly.pdbx_strand_id
1 'polypeptide(L)'
;MTTSYMSEHIPDPDALREKRFFQIAFFLPLILPLIPLVGLPAVLDFQVNGAMAVIAFFLIASLILGGVPYLFFLIGVFTWMRGKDGQQVRQMTYIAPIIYAGVLIVCCTLVGVVGGIFQREPSALAGGIVSGMFLSIFGLVTGYAYVAFWNLAFVGYRWLVQERLN
;
A
#
# COMPACT_ATOMS: atom_id res chain seq x y z
N MET A 1 25.71 29.20 32.98
CA MET A 1 24.31 29.17 32.50
C MET A 1 24.30 29.64 31.05
N THR A 2 24.43 28.72 30.12
CA THR A 2 24.34 28.98 28.67
C THR A 2 22.97 28.49 28.22
N THR A 3 22.03 29.41 28.11
CA THR A 3 20.78 29.21 27.37
C THR A 3 21.12 29.05 25.89
N SER A 4 21.40 27.80 25.51
CA SER A 4 21.48 27.41 24.11
C SER A 4 20.10 27.64 23.50
N TYR A 5 19.96 28.73 22.76
CA TYR A 5 18.80 29.04 21.95
C TYR A 5 18.49 27.80 21.10
N MET A 6 17.42 27.08 21.47
CA MET A 6 16.74 26.19 20.55
C MET A 6 16.26 27.09 19.41
N SER A 7 17.10 27.20 18.37
CA SER A 7 16.67 27.61 17.05
C SER A 7 15.48 26.72 16.72
N GLU A 8 14.29 27.29 16.80
CA GLU A 8 13.06 26.70 16.27
C GLU A 8 13.38 26.40 14.81
N HIS A 9 13.63 25.13 14.52
CA HIS A 9 13.90 24.65 13.19
C HIS A 9 12.56 24.69 12.46
N ILE A 10 12.21 25.87 11.94
CA ILE A 10 11.02 26.06 11.11
C ILE A 10 11.16 25.06 9.96
N PRO A 11 10.27 24.05 9.86
CA PRO A 11 10.42 23.04 8.84
C PRO A 11 10.29 23.69 7.48
N ASP A 12 11.23 23.39 6.59
CA ASP A 12 11.20 23.84 5.20
C ASP A 12 9.83 23.49 4.59
N PRO A 13 9.08 24.49 4.06
CA PRO A 13 7.77 24.26 3.47
C PRO A 13 7.79 23.21 2.36
N ASP A 14 8.92 23.03 1.67
CA ASP A 14 9.04 22.05 0.60
C ASP A 14 9.25 20.62 1.13
N ALA A 15 9.96 20.46 2.26
CA ALA A 15 10.08 19.18 2.94
C ALA A 15 8.72 18.68 3.48
N LEU A 16 7.87 19.62 3.94
CA LEU A 16 6.50 19.29 4.37
C LEU A 16 5.60 18.88 3.19
N ARG A 17 5.74 19.53 2.03
CA ARG A 17 5.01 19.16 0.81
C ARG A 17 5.42 17.78 0.30
N GLU A 18 6.72 17.49 0.24
CA GLU A 18 7.24 16.17 -0.17
C GLU A 18 6.68 15.05 0.72
N LYS A 19 6.74 15.24 2.04
CA LYS A 19 6.19 14.28 3.00
C LYS A 19 4.71 14.01 2.76
N ARG A 20 3.89 15.05 2.59
CA ARG A 20 2.44 14.91 2.33
C ARG A 20 2.16 14.19 1.02
N PHE A 21 2.91 14.49 -0.04
CA PHE A 21 2.76 13.85 -1.34
C PHE A 21 2.93 12.33 -1.24
N PHE A 22 4.02 11.87 -0.63
CA PHE A 22 4.27 10.43 -0.48
C PHE A 22 3.30 9.77 0.51
N GLN A 23 2.87 10.45 1.57
CA GLN A 23 1.83 9.94 2.47
C GLN A 23 0.50 9.68 1.75
N ILE A 24 0.07 10.58 0.86
CA ILE A 24 -1.13 10.39 0.05
C ILE A 24 -0.93 9.23 -0.93
N ALA A 25 0.24 9.15 -1.57
CA ALA A 25 0.59 8.05 -2.48
C ALA A 25 0.53 6.67 -1.78
N PHE A 26 0.82 6.57 -0.48
CA PHE A 26 0.64 5.31 0.25
C PHE A 26 -0.84 4.90 0.43
N PHE A 27 -1.80 5.83 0.43
CA PHE A 27 -3.22 5.47 0.58
C PHE A 27 -3.90 5.09 -0.74
N LEU A 28 -3.37 5.56 -1.87
CA LEU A 28 -4.01 5.37 -3.17
C LEU A 28 -4.32 3.90 -3.54
N PRO A 29 -3.42 2.93 -3.28
CA PRO A 29 -3.68 1.52 -3.59
C PRO A 29 -4.84 0.93 -2.78
N LEU A 30 -5.19 1.54 -1.65
CA LEU A 30 -6.37 1.16 -0.86
C LEU A 30 -7.64 1.85 -1.38
N ILE A 31 -7.54 3.10 -1.83
CA ILE A 31 -8.71 3.88 -2.31
C ILE A 31 -9.20 3.37 -3.66
N LEU A 32 -8.27 3.07 -4.58
CA LEU A 32 -8.60 2.67 -5.95
C LEU A 32 -9.55 1.45 -6.04
N PRO A 33 -9.36 0.36 -5.28
CA PRO A 33 -10.31 -0.77 -5.27
C PRO A 33 -11.62 -0.48 -4.52
N LEU A 34 -11.70 0.56 -3.68
CA LEU A 34 -12.94 0.92 -2.98
C LEU A 34 -13.92 1.70 -3.86
N ILE A 35 -13.43 2.45 -4.86
CA ILE A 35 -14.26 3.21 -5.81
C ILE A 35 -15.32 2.32 -6.50
N PRO A 36 -14.94 1.18 -7.13
CA PRO A 36 -15.93 0.30 -7.73
C PRO A 36 -16.80 -0.38 -6.68
N LEU A 37 -16.32 -0.62 -5.45
CA LEU A 37 -17.12 -1.26 -4.39
C LEU A 37 -18.29 -0.36 -3.91
N VAL A 38 -18.10 0.95 -3.90
CA VAL A 38 -19.15 1.93 -3.58
C VAL A 38 -20.09 2.17 -4.76
N GLY A 39 -19.59 2.06 -6.00
CA GLY A 39 -20.38 2.19 -7.22
C GLY A 39 -21.17 0.91 -7.61
N LEU A 40 -20.68 -0.28 -7.25
CA LEU A 40 -21.27 -1.57 -7.62
C LEU A 40 -22.72 -1.74 -7.12
N PRO A 41 -23.07 -1.38 -5.87
CA PRO A 41 -24.44 -1.52 -5.38
C PRO A 41 -25.47 -0.74 -6.22
N ALA A 42 -25.07 0.38 -6.84
CA ALA A 42 -25.93 1.15 -7.74
C ALA A 42 -26.09 0.52 -9.15
N VAL A 43 -25.21 -0.43 -9.49
CA VAL A 43 -25.22 -1.16 -10.78
C VAL A 43 -25.84 -2.57 -10.63
N LEU A 44 -25.88 -3.11 -9.40
CA LEU A 44 -26.36 -4.46 -9.08
C LEU A 44 -27.89 -4.61 -8.99
N ASP A 45 -28.67 -3.56 -9.30
CA ASP A 45 -30.13 -3.67 -9.51
C ASP A 45 -30.47 -4.43 -10.81
N PHE A 46 -29.46 -4.79 -11.60
CA PHE A 46 -29.60 -5.67 -12.76
C PHE A 46 -29.34 -7.13 -12.36
N GLN A 47 -30.35 -7.97 -12.57
CA GLN A 47 -30.30 -9.44 -12.54
C GLN A 47 -28.87 -9.98 -12.70
N VAL A 48 -28.35 -10.61 -11.66
CA VAL A 48 -26.95 -11.03 -11.57
C VAL A 48 -26.62 -12.02 -12.68
N ASN A 49 -26.14 -11.50 -13.79
CA ASN A 49 -25.57 -12.25 -14.89
C ASN A 49 -24.26 -12.87 -14.39
N GLY A 50 -23.97 -14.14 -14.70
CA GLY A 50 -22.86 -14.89 -14.08
C GLY A 50 -21.49 -14.17 -14.15
N ALA A 51 -21.26 -13.35 -15.18
CA ALA A 51 -20.06 -12.53 -15.31
C ALA A 51 -19.89 -11.48 -14.20
N MET A 52 -20.98 -10.82 -13.76
CA MET A 52 -20.93 -9.79 -12.71
C MET A 52 -20.63 -10.40 -11.34
N ALA A 53 -21.15 -11.60 -11.06
CA ALA A 53 -20.83 -12.34 -9.84
C ALA A 53 -19.33 -12.70 -9.77
N VAL A 54 -18.74 -13.12 -10.90
CA VAL A 54 -17.31 -13.44 -10.98
C VAL A 54 -16.46 -12.19 -10.73
N ILE A 55 -16.78 -11.06 -11.37
CA ILE A 55 -16.06 -9.79 -11.16
C ILE A 55 -16.16 -9.35 -9.69
N ALA A 56 -17.35 -9.39 -9.11
CA ALA A 56 -17.56 -9.04 -7.70
C ALA A 56 -16.75 -9.95 -6.76
N PHE A 57 -16.73 -11.27 -7.02
CA PHE A 57 -15.92 -12.21 -6.27
C PHE A 57 -14.43 -11.89 -6.35
N PHE A 58 -13.89 -11.63 -7.55
CA PHE A 58 -12.49 -11.25 -7.71
C PHE A 58 -12.14 -9.94 -7.00
N LEU A 59 -13.01 -8.94 -7.03
CA LEU A 59 -12.80 -7.67 -6.33
C LEU A 59 -12.79 -7.87 -4.81
N ILE A 60 -13.75 -8.62 -4.27
CA ILE A 60 -13.82 -8.91 -2.83
C ILE A 60 -12.62 -9.76 -2.39
N ALA A 61 -12.29 -10.81 -3.15
CA ALA A 61 -11.14 -11.65 -2.88
C ALA A 61 -9.84 -10.86 -2.93
N SER A 62 -9.67 -9.96 -3.91
CA SER A 62 -8.52 -9.06 -4.00
C SER A 62 -8.45 -8.09 -2.81
N LEU A 63 -9.60 -7.57 -2.36
CA LEU A 63 -9.66 -6.66 -1.22
C LEU A 63 -9.31 -7.38 0.09
N ILE A 64 -9.74 -8.63 0.26
CA ILE A 64 -9.42 -9.40 1.47
C ILE A 64 -7.96 -9.86 1.43
N LEU A 65 -7.55 -10.52 0.34
CA LEU A 65 -6.23 -11.15 0.22
C LEU A 65 -5.11 -10.12 0.03
N GLY A 66 -5.38 -8.99 -0.62
CA GLY A 66 -4.40 -7.90 -0.78
C GLY A 66 -4.61 -6.76 0.22
N GLY A 67 -5.85 -6.34 0.44
CA GLY A 67 -6.15 -5.18 1.28
C GLY A 67 -5.87 -5.38 2.76
N VAL A 68 -6.14 -6.56 3.33
CA VAL A 68 -5.82 -6.82 4.75
C VAL A 68 -4.31 -6.78 5.02
N PRO A 69 -3.45 -7.51 4.26
CA PRO A 69 -2.00 -7.34 4.39
C PRO A 69 -1.55 -5.89 4.17
N TYR A 70 -2.16 -5.19 3.22
CA TYR A 70 -1.83 -3.80 2.94
C TYR A 70 -2.16 -2.86 4.11
N LEU A 71 -3.28 -3.08 4.81
CA LEU A 71 -3.62 -2.31 6.02
C LEU A 71 -2.61 -2.52 7.14
N PHE A 72 -2.19 -3.76 7.40
CA PHE A 72 -1.13 -4.03 8.39
C PHE A 72 0.18 -3.33 8.03
N PHE A 73 0.55 -3.41 6.76
CA PHE A 73 1.71 -2.69 6.23
C PHE A 73 1.58 -1.17 6.44
N LEU A 74 0.44 -0.57 6.07
CA LEU A 74 0.20 0.86 6.22
C LEU A 74 0.28 1.29 7.69
N ILE A 75 -0.36 0.57 8.62
CA ILE A 75 -0.32 0.90 10.04
C ILE A 75 1.14 0.94 10.53
N GLY A 76 1.94 -0.06 10.14
CA GLY A 76 3.37 -0.12 10.47
C GLY A 76 4.16 1.07 9.90
N VAL A 77 4.02 1.35 8.61
CA VAL A 77 4.72 2.46 7.95
C VAL A 77 4.28 3.81 8.49
N PHE A 78 2.99 4.05 8.70
CA PHE A 78 2.48 5.30 9.27
C PHE A 78 2.96 5.55 10.69
N THR A 79 3.06 4.49 11.49
CA THR A 79 3.62 4.59 12.84
C THR A 79 5.10 4.97 12.77
N TRP A 80 5.85 4.35 11.86
CA TRP A 80 7.27 4.67 11.64
C TRP A 80 7.49 6.10 11.10
N MET A 81 6.59 6.63 10.27
CA MET A 81 6.69 7.97 9.67
C MET A 81 6.46 9.13 10.66
N ARG A 82 5.94 8.88 11.87
CA ARG A 82 5.72 9.88 12.93
C ARG A 82 7.08 10.34 13.48
N GLY A 83 7.66 11.37 12.85
CA GLY A 83 8.97 11.92 13.23
C GLY A 83 10.06 11.75 12.18
N LYS A 84 9.71 11.23 10.99
CA LYS A 84 10.63 11.16 9.84
C LYS A 84 10.50 12.38 8.94
N ASP A 85 11.62 12.80 8.37
CA ASP A 85 11.68 13.86 7.36
C ASP A 85 11.16 13.38 5.99
N GLY A 86 10.99 14.30 5.02
CA GLY A 86 10.49 13.98 3.69
C GLY A 86 11.40 13.03 2.91
N GLN A 87 12.71 13.20 3.05
CA GLN A 87 13.71 12.38 2.35
C GLN A 87 13.69 10.93 2.85
N GLN A 88 13.61 10.72 4.16
CA GLN A 88 13.48 9.40 4.81
C GLN A 88 12.19 8.71 4.39
N VAL A 89 11.07 9.46 4.33
CA VAL A 89 9.78 8.94 3.85
C VAL A 89 9.89 8.51 2.39
N ARG A 90 10.54 9.31 1.55
CA ARG A 90 10.79 8.96 0.15
C ARG A 90 11.68 7.73 0.01
N GLN A 91 12.77 7.63 0.77
CA GLN A 91 13.65 6.46 0.78
C GLN A 91 12.88 5.18 1.17
N MET A 92 11.97 5.30 2.15
CA MET A 92 11.10 4.19 2.56
C MET A 92 10.22 3.68 1.42
N THR A 93 9.83 4.52 0.45
CA THR A 93 9.03 4.07 -0.71
C THR A 93 9.75 3.00 -1.54
N TYR A 94 11.08 2.99 -1.58
CA TYR A 94 11.84 1.98 -2.33
C TYR A 94 11.94 0.64 -1.59
N ILE A 95 11.83 0.67 -0.26
CA ILE A 95 11.90 -0.51 0.61
C ILE A 95 10.50 -1.08 0.87
N ALA A 96 9.48 -0.23 0.79
CA ALA A 96 8.07 -0.55 1.00
C ALA A 96 7.60 -1.82 0.27
N PRO A 97 7.88 -2.04 -1.04
CA PRO A 97 7.48 -3.26 -1.73
C PRO A 97 8.04 -4.54 -1.10
N ILE A 98 9.29 -4.50 -0.60
CA ILE A 98 9.96 -5.64 0.04
C ILE A 98 9.30 -5.93 1.39
N ILE A 99 9.05 -4.90 2.19
CA ILE A 99 8.37 -5.06 3.49
C ILE A 99 6.96 -5.60 3.28
N TYR A 100 6.22 -5.05 2.31
CA TYR A 100 4.90 -5.52 1.97
C TYR A 100 4.90 -6.98 1.50
N ALA A 101 5.87 -7.38 0.66
CA ALA A 101 6.04 -8.77 0.25
C ALA A 101 6.20 -9.73 1.45
N GLY A 102 7.01 -9.34 2.44
CA GLY A 102 7.17 -10.09 3.69
C GLY A 102 5.86 -10.20 4.48
N VAL A 103 5.14 -9.08 4.63
CA VAL A 103 3.82 -9.06 5.29
C VAL A 103 2.83 -9.98 4.57
N LEU A 104 2.84 -9.97 3.23
CA LEU A 104 1.94 -10.76 2.42
C LEU A 104 2.20 -12.27 2.58
N ILE A 105 3.47 -12.69 2.59
CA ILE A 105 3.84 -14.09 2.87
C ILE A 105 3.33 -14.53 4.25
N VAL A 106 3.55 -13.70 5.27
CA VAL A 106 3.09 -13.99 6.65
C VAL A 106 1.56 -14.12 6.69
N CYS A 107 0.83 -13.17 6.10
CA CYS A 107 -0.63 -13.21 6.07
C CYS A 107 -1.16 -14.44 5.33
N CYS A 108 -0.63 -14.76 4.13
CA CYS A 108 -1.06 -15.95 3.38
C CYS A 108 -0.74 -17.25 4.12
N THR A 109 0.41 -17.31 4.80
CA THR A 109 0.79 -18.46 5.63
C THR A 109 -0.17 -18.62 6.81
N LEU A 110 -0.51 -17.53 7.51
CA LEU A 110 -1.48 -17.57 8.61
C LEU A 110 -2.87 -18.01 8.15
N VAL A 111 -3.33 -17.51 7.00
CA VAL A 111 -4.61 -17.95 6.40
C VAL A 111 -4.57 -19.44 6.07
N GLY A 112 -3.47 -19.91 5.47
CA GLY A 112 -3.27 -21.34 5.19
C GLY A 112 -3.27 -22.20 6.44
N VAL A 113 -2.58 -21.78 7.51
CA VAL A 113 -2.56 -22.49 8.80
C VAL A 113 -3.95 -22.57 9.41
N VAL A 114 -4.65 -21.44 9.50
CA VAL A 114 -6.00 -21.37 10.08
C VAL A 114 -6.97 -22.24 9.27
N GLY A 115 -6.94 -22.13 7.93
CA GLY A 115 -7.76 -22.96 7.05
C GLY A 115 -7.45 -24.45 7.19
N GLY A 116 -6.18 -24.81 7.28
CA GLY A 116 -5.72 -26.19 7.48
C GLY A 116 -6.20 -26.80 8.79
N ILE A 117 -6.23 -26.01 9.88
CA ILE A 117 -6.79 -26.45 11.16
C ILE A 117 -8.28 -26.79 11.02
N PHE A 118 -9.05 -25.95 10.33
CA PHE A 118 -10.48 -26.18 10.13
C PHE A 118 -10.78 -27.36 9.19
N GLN A 119 -9.98 -27.53 8.14
CA GLN A 119 -10.20 -28.56 7.10
C GLN A 119 -9.46 -29.87 7.36
N ARG A 120 -8.64 -29.93 8.44
CA ARG A 120 -7.73 -31.04 8.76
C ARG A 120 -6.80 -31.40 7.61
N GLU A 121 -6.35 -30.39 6.88
CA GLU A 121 -5.53 -30.58 5.69
C GLU A 121 -4.05 -30.23 6.01
N PRO A 122 -3.16 -31.24 6.11
CA PRO A 122 -1.77 -31.02 6.51
C PRO A 122 -0.95 -30.25 5.47
N SER A 123 -1.38 -30.24 4.20
CA SER A 123 -0.80 -29.46 3.10
C SER A 123 -1.09 -27.97 3.16
N ALA A 124 -2.05 -27.52 3.98
CA ALA A 124 -2.51 -26.13 3.96
C ALA A 124 -1.45 -25.11 4.38
N LEU A 125 -0.53 -25.48 5.28
CA LEU A 125 0.63 -24.65 5.62
C LEU A 125 1.51 -24.41 4.40
N ALA A 126 1.88 -25.49 3.70
CA ALA A 126 2.71 -25.40 2.49
C ALA A 126 1.99 -24.60 1.40
N GLY A 127 0.70 -24.83 1.21
CA GLY A 127 -0.14 -24.06 0.29
C GLY A 127 -0.17 -22.57 0.59
N GLY A 128 -0.30 -22.19 1.87
CA GLY A 128 -0.24 -20.79 2.31
C GLY A 128 1.11 -20.12 2.02
N ILE A 129 2.22 -20.81 2.29
CA ILE A 129 3.58 -20.32 2.00
C ILE A 129 3.78 -20.11 0.50
N VAL A 130 3.45 -21.13 -0.31
CA VAL A 130 3.62 -21.06 -1.77
C VAL A 130 2.75 -19.96 -2.38
N SER A 131 1.50 -19.83 -1.92
CA SER A 131 0.61 -18.77 -2.36
C SER A 131 1.14 -17.39 -1.98
N GLY A 132 1.65 -17.25 -0.75
CA GLY A 132 2.31 -16.03 -0.29
C GLY A 132 3.52 -15.66 -1.13
N MET A 133 4.40 -16.62 -1.44
CA MET A 133 5.56 -16.41 -2.30
C MET A 133 5.15 -15.96 -3.71
N PHE A 134 4.19 -16.66 -4.32
CA PHE A 134 3.69 -16.32 -5.66
C PHE A 134 3.11 -14.90 -5.71
N LEU A 135 2.21 -14.57 -4.78
CA LEU A 135 1.63 -13.23 -4.68
C LEU A 135 2.67 -12.16 -4.33
N SER A 136 3.70 -12.50 -3.56
CA SER A 136 4.78 -11.56 -3.23
C SER A 136 5.60 -11.16 -4.44
N ILE A 137 5.86 -12.07 -5.40
CA ILE A 137 6.54 -11.75 -6.66
C ILE A 137 5.71 -10.74 -7.46
N PHE A 138 4.41 -10.99 -7.59
CA PHE A 138 3.50 -10.05 -8.25
C PHE A 138 3.43 -8.71 -7.53
N GLY A 139 3.36 -8.72 -6.20
CA GLY A 139 3.36 -7.54 -5.35
C GLY A 139 4.65 -6.73 -5.44
N LEU A 140 5.80 -7.38 -5.61
CA LEU A 140 7.09 -6.70 -5.83
C LEU A 140 7.11 -6.00 -7.18
N VAL A 141 6.75 -6.70 -8.26
CA VAL A 141 6.74 -6.12 -9.61
C VAL A 141 5.80 -4.93 -9.69
N THR A 142 4.56 -5.10 -9.23
CA THR A 142 3.56 -4.03 -9.24
C THR A 142 3.90 -2.91 -8.25
N GLY A 143 4.43 -3.25 -7.08
CA GLY A 143 4.89 -2.28 -6.08
C GLY A 143 6.04 -1.41 -6.58
N TYR A 144 7.05 -1.99 -7.24
CA TYR A 144 8.15 -1.20 -7.81
C TYR A 144 7.71 -0.35 -9.00
N ALA A 145 6.84 -0.87 -9.87
CA ALA A 145 6.25 -0.07 -10.94
C ALA A 145 5.49 1.14 -10.38
N TYR A 146 4.72 0.93 -9.30
CA TYR A 146 4.00 1.99 -8.59
C TYR A 146 4.94 3.04 -7.98
N VAL A 147 6.00 2.60 -7.29
CA VAL A 147 7.01 3.49 -6.69
C VAL A 147 7.72 4.31 -7.76
N ALA A 148 8.08 3.69 -8.89
CA ALA A 148 8.68 4.39 -10.02
C ALA A 148 7.75 5.47 -10.58
N PHE A 149 6.47 5.13 -10.80
CA PHE A 149 5.46 6.08 -11.26
C PHE A 149 5.35 7.31 -10.35
N TRP A 150 5.21 7.11 -9.03
CA TRP A 150 5.04 8.23 -8.10
C TRP A 150 6.31 9.07 -7.91
N ASN A 151 7.49 8.46 -7.97
CA ASN A 151 8.74 9.22 -7.93
C ASN A 151 8.90 10.08 -9.20
N LEU A 152 8.55 9.54 -10.38
CA LEU A 152 8.55 10.31 -11.63
C LEU A 152 7.52 11.46 -11.59
N ALA A 153 6.32 11.17 -11.10
CA ALA A 153 5.27 12.19 -10.94
C ALA A 153 5.70 13.32 -9.99
N PHE A 154 6.40 12.99 -8.90
CA PHE A 154 6.94 14.00 -7.99
C PHE A 154 8.01 14.89 -8.63
N VAL A 155 8.93 14.29 -9.41
CA VAL A 155 9.95 15.04 -10.14
C VAL A 155 9.30 15.99 -11.16
N GLY A 156 8.31 15.51 -11.92
CA GLY A 156 7.56 16.33 -12.86
C GLY A 156 6.79 17.47 -12.18
N TYR A 157 6.15 17.20 -11.04
CA TYR A 157 5.47 18.21 -10.23
C TYR A 157 6.44 19.32 -9.78
N ARG A 158 7.62 18.95 -9.27
CA ARG A 158 8.63 19.95 -8.84
C ARG A 158 9.10 20.82 -9.99
N TRP A 159 9.34 20.23 -11.15
CA TRP A 159 9.78 20.95 -12.34
C TRP A 159 8.74 21.99 -12.79
N LEU A 160 7.46 21.61 -12.87
CA LEU A 160 6.36 22.52 -13.22
C LEU A 160 6.17 23.67 -12.23
N VAL A 161 6.41 23.43 -10.93
CA VAL A 161 6.32 24.48 -9.91
C VAL A 161 7.46 25.48 -10.05
N GLN A 162 8.67 25.02 -10.38
CA GLN A 162 9.83 25.90 -10.58
C GLN A 162 9.66 26.78 -11.83
N GLU A 163 9.13 26.24 -12.93
CA GLU A 163 8.85 27.04 -14.14
C GLU A 163 7.84 28.15 -13.89
N ARG A 164 6.89 27.99 -12.96
CA ARG A 164 5.90 29.03 -12.64
C ARG A 164 6.43 30.16 -11.76
N LEU A 165 7.60 29.99 -11.15
CA LEU A 165 8.21 30.95 -10.23
C LEU A 165 9.30 31.80 -10.91
N ASN A 166 9.71 31.42 -12.13
CA ASN A 166 10.64 32.15 -12.98
C ASN A 166 9.87 32.96 -14.03
#